data_AF-A0A7Y4H522-F1
#
_entry.id   AF-A0A7Y4H522-F1
#
_cell.length_a   1.000
_cell.length_b   1.000
_cell.length_c   1.000
_cell.angle_alpha   90.00
_cell.angle_beta   90.00
_cell.angle_gamma   90.00
#
_symmetry.space_group_name_H-M   'P 1'
#
loop_
_entity.id
_entity.type
_entity.pdbx_description
1 polymer ?
#
loop_
_entity_poly.entity_id
_entity_poly.type
_entity_poly.pdbx_seq_one_letter_code
_entity_poly.pdbx_strand_id
1 'polypeptide(L)'
;MADQLQLAPLHRTGSTERHTFDFVVNGVSLFEATQASASDMCGCLSDARFEPDLASRFNVKSVNMLTSEVRIGGGHRAVLFGCPECGDFACGAITVFISRRDDASVQWSDFAYENGFEPETKITGVGPFAFDWSAYLAAFSRMQVAG
;
A
#
# COMPACT_ATOMS: atom_id res chain seq x y z
N MET A 1 -11.30 10.82 15.84
CA MET A 1 -11.97 9.80 15.01
C MET A 1 -10.86 9.04 14.29
N ALA A 2 -10.93 7.71 14.24
CA ALA A 2 -9.96 6.93 13.48
C ALA A 2 -10.19 7.14 11.98
N ASP A 3 -9.11 7.15 11.21
CA ASP A 3 -9.15 7.19 9.76
C ASP A 3 -9.77 5.90 9.21
N GLN A 4 -10.38 5.98 8.03
CA GLN A 4 -11.01 4.85 7.35
C GLN A 4 -10.18 4.44 6.14
N LEU A 5 -9.73 3.18 6.11
CA LEU A 5 -9.04 2.58 4.98
C LEU A 5 -10.00 1.77 4.12
N GLN A 6 -9.92 1.94 2.80
CA GLN A 6 -10.57 1.12 1.80
C GLN A 6 -9.57 0.73 0.71
N LEU A 7 -9.75 -0.46 0.15
CA LEU A 7 -9.03 -0.89 -1.05
C LEU A 7 -9.98 -0.73 -2.25
N ALA A 8 -9.60 0.12 -3.20
CA ALA A 8 -10.39 0.38 -4.40
C ALA A 8 -9.70 -0.22 -5.63
N PRO A 9 -10.42 -0.84 -6.58
CA PRO A 9 -9.82 -1.29 -7.83
C PRO A 9 -9.10 -0.14 -8.54
N LEU A 10 -7.86 -0.40 -8.94
CA LEU A 10 -6.99 0.52 -9.66
C LEU A 10 -6.58 -0.15 -10.97
N HIS A 11 -7.17 0.30 -12.07
CA HIS A 11 -6.74 -0.03 -13.42
C HIS A 11 -5.89 1.11 -13.96
N ARG A 12 -4.67 0.81 -14.38
CA ARG A 12 -3.82 1.80 -15.05
C ARG A 12 -3.30 1.27 -16.39
N THR A 13 -3.15 2.18 -17.33
CA THR A 13 -2.74 1.91 -18.72
C THR A 13 -1.42 2.62 -19.08
N GLY A 14 -0.44 2.59 -18.17
CA GLY A 14 0.88 3.21 -18.36
C GLY A 14 1.82 2.37 -19.25
N SER A 15 3.13 2.34 -18.97
CA SER A 15 4.11 1.57 -19.78
C SER A 15 3.74 0.09 -19.94
N THR A 16 3.17 -0.47 -18.89
CA THR A 16 2.64 -1.83 -18.84
C THR A 16 1.24 -1.77 -18.25
N GLU A 17 0.21 -2.40 -18.79
CA GLU A 17 -1.13 -2.39 -18.16
C GLU A 17 -1.15 -3.21 -16.85
N ARG A 18 -1.87 -2.74 -15.81
CA ARG A 18 -2.07 -3.50 -14.56
C ARG A 18 -3.44 -3.27 -13.95
N HIS A 19 -3.97 -4.33 -13.34
CA HIS A 19 -5.12 -4.31 -12.44
C HIS A 19 -4.66 -4.58 -11.00
N THR A 20 -4.71 -3.56 -10.16
CA THR A 20 -4.23 -3.58 -8.77
C THR A 20 -5.27 -2.94 -7.84
N PHE A 21 -4.93 -2.70 -6.59
CA PHE A 21 -5.72 -1.90 -5.67
C PHE A 21 -5.00 -0.61 -5.27
N ASP A 22 -5.76 0.48 -5.20
CA ASP A 22 -5.39 1.71 -4.51
C ASP A 22 -5.79 1.62 -3.03
N PHE A 23 -5.06 2.37 -2.20
CA PHE A 23 -5.40 2.60 -0.81
C PHE A 23 -6.14 3.94 -0.71
N VAL A 24 -7.43 3.90 -0.39
CA VAL A 24 -8.26 5.09 -0.22
C VAL A 24 -8.43 5.35 1.27
N VAL A 25 -7.91 6.49 1.74
CA VAL A 25 -8.00 6.90 3.15
C VAL A 25 -8.95 8.09 3.28
N ASN A 26 -10.01 7.94 4.06
CA ASN A 26 -11.05 8.96 4.23
C ASN A 26 -11.63 9.47 2.89
N GLY A 27 -11.74 8.60 1.89
CA GLY A 27 -12.20 8.96 0.55
C GLY A 27 -11.15 9.59 -0.37
N VAL A 28 -9.91 9.76 0.10
CA VAL A 28 -8.79 10.29 -0.71
C VAL A 28 -7.94 9.14 -1.22
N SER A 29 -7.76 9.07 -2.55
CA SER A 29 -6.84 8.14 -3.21
C SER A 29 -5.40 8.45 -2.80
N LEU A 30 -4.70 7.47 -2.21
CA LEU A 30 -3.27 7.62 -1.95
C LEU A 30 -2.44 7.52 -3.23
N PHE A 31 -2.91 6.79 -4.25
CA PHE A 31 -2.24 6.75 -5.55
C PHE A 31 -2.07 8.15 -6.15
N GLU A 32 -3.12 8.97 -6.14
CA GLU A 32 -3.04 10.35 -6.61
C GLU A 32 -2.35 11.28 -5.60
N ALA A 33 -2.66 11.17 -4.31
CA ALA A 33 -2.10 12.05 -3.28
C ALA A 33 -0.57 11.93 -3.15
N THR A 34 -0.02 10.76 -3.48
CA THR A 34 1.43 10.50 -3.48
C THR A 34 2.09 10.71 -4.84
N GLN A 35 1.33 11.13 -5.87
CA GLN A 35 1.78 11.29 -7.25
C GLN A 35 2.35 10.00 -7.88
N ALA A 36 1.89 8.84 -7.42
CA ALA A 36 2.26 7.54 -7.97
C ALA A 36 1.86 7.41 -9.45
N SER A 37 0.72 8.01 -9.82
CA SER A 37 0.21 8.08 -11.20
C SER A 37 1.20 8.77 -12.15
N ALA A 38 1.78 9.89 -11.73
CA ALA A 38 2.76 10.64 -12.51
C ALA A 38 4.10 9.91 -12.68
N SER A 39 4.37 8.91 -11.84
CA SER A 39 5.60 8.09 -11.85
C SER A 39 5.40 6.69 -12.45
N ASP A 40 4.28 6.46 -13.15
CA ASP A 40 3.92 5.19 -13.80
C ASP A 40 3.95 3.96 -12.86
N MET A 41 3.66 4.16 -11.58
CA MET A 41 3.61 3.08 -10.60
C MET A 41 2.27 2.34 -10.61
N CYS A 42 2.22 1.15 -10.00
CA CYS A 42 0.97 0.44 -9.69
C CYS A 42 0.90 0.04 -8.21
N GLY A 43 -0.29 -0.38 -7.74
CA GLY A 43 -0.48 -0.89 -6.39
C GLY A 43 0.33 -2.16 -6.10
N CYS A 44 0.75 -2.34 -4.86
CA CYS A 44 1.47 -3.54 -4.40
C CYS A 44 0.58 -4.79 -4.24
N LEU A 45 -0.73 -4.63 -4.40
CA LEU A 45 -1.74 -5.68 -4.33
C LEU A 45 -2.40 -5.83 -5.71
N SER A 46 -2.20 -6.98 -6.33
CA SER A 46 -2.79 -7.31 -7.64
C SER A 46 -4.24 -7.78 -7.49
N ASP A 47 -5.10 -7.43 -8.47
CA ASP A 47 -6.47 -7.93 -8.53
C ASP A 47 -6.48 -9.34 -9.13
N ALA A 48 -6.75 -10.35 -8.30
CA ALA A 48 -6.69 -11.75 -8.69
C ALA A 48 -7.66 -12.15 -9.81
N ARG A 49 -8.71 -11.35 -10.05
CA ARG A 49 -9.65 -11.59 -11.16
C ARG A 49 -9.01 -11.37 -12.53
N PHE A 50 -8.03 -10.48 -12.59
CA PHE A 50 -7.36 -10.08 -13.83
C PHE A 50 -5.89 -10.52 -13.86
N GLU A 51 -5.24 -10.58 -12.70
CA GLU A 51 -3.80 -10.83 -12.54
C GLU A 51 -3.54 -11.99 -11.55
N PRO A 52 -4.12 -13.20 -11.75
CA PRO A 52 -4.08 -14.29 -10.76
C PRO A 52 -2.67 -14.78 -10.40
N ASP A 53 -1.76 -14.80 -11.36
CA ASP A 53 -0.38 -15.25 -11.15
C ASP A 53 0.42 -14.24 -10.30
N LEU A 54 0.28 -12.94 -10.60
CA LEU A 54 0.91 -11.87 -9.82
C LEU A 54 0.32 -11.80 -8.42
N ALA A 55 -1.00 -11.90 -8.30
CA ALA A 55 -1.70 -11.95 -7.02
C ALA A 55 -1.19 -13.11 -6.15
N SER A 56 -1.11 -14.32 -6.72
CA SER A 56 -0.62 -15.51 -6.02
C SER A 56 0.85 -15.38 -5.59
N ARG A 57 1.67 -14.70 -6.39
CA ARG A 57 3.09 -14.50 -6.12
C ARG A 57 3.37 -13.44 -5.05
N PHE A 58 2.62 -12.35 -5.04
CA PHE A 58 2.97 -11.15 -4.28
C PHE A 58 1.99 -10.78 -3.16
N ASN A 59 0.68 -10.99 -3.33
CA ASN A 59 -0.32 -10.44 -2.40
C ASN A 59 -0.15 -10.96 -0.97
N VAL A 60 0.16 -12.24 -0.78
CA VAL A 60 0.33 -12.80 0.58
C VAL A 60 1.43 -12.06 1.34
N LYS A 61 2.58 -11.84 0.69
CA LYS A 61 3.71 -11.12 1.30
C LYS A 61 3.34 -9.65 1.56
N SER A 62 2.77 -8.97 0.57
CA SER A 62 2.37 -7.55 0.70
C SER A 62 1.33 -7.37 1.81
N VAL A 63 0.29 -8.21 1.87
CA VAL A 63 -0.73 -8.15 2.93
C VAL A 63 -0.11 -8.45 4.29
N ASN A 64 0.77 -9.43 4.43
CA ASN A 64 1.43 -9.73 5.70
C ASN A 64 2.26 -8.54 6.21
N MET A 65 3.05 -7.93 5.32
CA MET A 65 3.80 -6.70 5.61
C MET A 65 2.90 -5.55 6.07
N LEU A 66 1.71 -5.42 5.49
CA LEU A 66 0.75 -4.40 5.88
C LEU A 66 -0.04 -4.78 7.14
N THR A 67 -0.08 -6.05 7.54
CA THR A 67 -0.96 -6.56 8.59
C THR A 67 -0.22 -7.38 9.65
N SER A 68 -0.13 -8.69 9.49
CA SER A 68 0.31 -9.67 10.50
C SER A 68 1.75 -9.44 10.98
N GLU A 69 2.61 -8.86 10.15
CA GLU A 69 4.00 -8.54 10.48
C GLU A 69 4.13 -7.24 11.28
N VAL A 70 3.08 -6.41 11.34
CA VAL A 70 3.06 -5.20 12.17
C VAL A 70 2.79 -5.60 13.62
N ARG A 71 3.86 -5.84 14.37
CA ARG A 71 3.80 -6.24 15.79
C ARG A 71 3.58 -5.03 16.70
N ILE A 72 2.91 -5.25 17.84
CA ILE A 72 2.76 -4.23 18.89
C ILE A 72 4.15 -3.86 19.43
N GLY A 73 4.41 -2.56 19.57
CA GLY A 73 5.72 -2.00 19.94
C GLY A 73 6.73 -1.97 18.80
N GLY A 74 6.34 -2.41 17.60
CA GLY A 74 7.19 -2.43 16.41
C GLY A 74 6.73 -1.47 15.32
N GLY A 75 7.54 -1.40 14.28
CA GLY A 75 7.21 -0.75 13.03
C GLY A 75 8.25 -1.03 11.96
N HIS A 76 7.83 -0.94 10.71
CA HIS A 76 8.68 -1.20 9.54
C HIS A 76 8.12 -0.46 8.33
N ARG A 77 8.92 -0.39 7.26
CA ARG A 77 8.47 0.14 5.98
C ARG A 77 7.82 -0.92 5.14
N ALA A 78 6.73 -0.55 4.49
CA ALA A 78 6.03 -1.36 3.50
C ALA A 78 5.84 -0.56 2.21
N VAL A 79 5.84 -1.25 1.08
CA VAL A 79 5.54 -0.67 -0.24
C VAL A 79 4.04 -0.54 -0.41
N LEU A 80 3.58 0.62 -0.87
CA LEU A 80 2.19 0.83 -1.31
C LEU A 80 2.08 0.82 -2.82
N PHE A 81 3.00 1.54 -3.50
CA PHE A 81 3.06 1.61 -4.95
C PHE A 81 4.48 1.37 -5.43
N GLY A 82 4.64 0.68 -6.56
CA GLY A 82 5.96 0.36 -7.09
C GLY A 82 5.96 0.13 -8.59
N CYS A 83 7.13 -0.25 -9.09
CA CYS A 83 7.32 -0.52 -10.52
C CYS A 83 6.36 -1.62 -11.02
N PRO A 84 5.63 -1.38 -12.12
CA PRO A 84 4.64 -2.30 -12.65
C PRO A 84 5.20 -3.59 -13.25
N GLU A 85 6.49 -3.62 -13.59
CA GLU A 85 7.11 -4.77 -14.24
C GLU A 85 7.69 -5.75 -13.23
N CYS A 86 8.50 -5.25 -12.30
CA CYS A 86 9.26 -6.09 -11.37
C CYS A 86 8.65 -6.12 -9.96
N GLY A 87 7.85 -5.12 -9.57
CA GLY A 87 7.37 -4.95 -8.20
C GLY A 87 8.50 -4.78 -7.16
N ASP A 88 9.72 -4.52 -7.63
CA ASP A 88 10.92 -4.40 -6.80
C ASP A 88 11.10 -2.96 -6.33
N PHE A 89 11.49 -2.82 -5.06
CA PHE A 89 11.80 -1.56 -4.41
C PHE A 89 12.94 -0.80 -5.11
N ALA A 90 13.92 -1.51 -5.68
CA ALA A 90 15.06 -0.90 -6.36
C ALA A 90 14.68 -0.13 -7.64
N CYS A 91 13.55 -0.45 -8.27
CA CYS A 91 13.05 0.28 -9.43
C CYS A 91 12.23 1.54 -9.06
N GLY A 92 12.19 1.89 -7.77
CA GLY A 92 11.38 2.99 -7.27
C GLY A 92 10.07 2.50 -6.68
N ALA A 93 9.81 2.93 -5.44
CA ALA A 93 8.61 2.60 -4.71
C ALA A 93 8.18 3.77 -3.82
N ILE A 94 6.87 3.95 -3.72
CA ILE A 94 6.26 4.75 -2.66
C ILE A 94 6.02 3.82 -1.49
N THR A 95 6.62 4.17 -0.36
CA THR A 95 6.57 3.39 0.87
C THR A 95 5.98 4.21 2.00
N VAL A 96 5.59 3.49 3.04
CA VAL A 96 5.01 4.05 4.26
C VAL A 96 5.65 3.35 5.46
N PHE A 97 5.91 4.10 6.52
CA PHE A 97 6.27 3.53 7.80
C PHE A 97 4.99 3.14 8.55
N ILE A 98 4.85 1.86 8.86
CA ILE A 98 3.70 1.30 9.55
C ILE A 98 4.13 0.91 10.95
N SER A 99 3.39 1.35 11.97
CA SER A 99 3.72 1.04 13.36
C SER A 99 2.49 0.78 14.21
N ARG A 100 2.66 0.02 15.28
CA ARG A 100 1.62 -0.23 16.28
C ARG A 100 2.16 0.01 17.67
N ARG A 101 1.46 0.83 18.44
CA ARG A 101 1.79 1.09 19.85
C ARG A 101 0.98 0.19 20.80
N ASP A 102 -0.22 -0.18 20.39
CA ASP A 102 -1.17 -0.96 21.15
C ASP A 102 -1.93 -1.95 20.26
N ASP A 103 -2.87 -2.68 20.85
CA ASP A 103 -3.73 -3.64 20.18
C ASP A 103 -4.85 -2.97 19.37
N ALA A 104 -5.28 -1.77 19.77
CA ALA A 104 -6.42 -1.06 19.23
C ALA A 104 -6.13 -0.33 17.91
N SER A 105 -4.89 0.09 17.66
CA SER A 105 -4.59 0.99 16.54
C SER A 105 -3.33 0.61 15.74
N VAL A 106 -3.30 1.07 14.49
CA VAL A 106 -2.12 1.08 13.62
C VAL A 106 -1.96 2.45 12.98
N GLN A 107 -0.73 2.92 12.89
CA GLN A 107 -0.39 4.20 12.29
C GLN A 107 0.40 3.99 11.00
N TRP A 108 0.02 4.75 9.97
CA TRP A 108 0.80 4.96 8.75
C TRP A 108 1.40 6.36 8.81
N SER A 109 2.70 6.47 8.66
CA SER A 109 3.43 7.73 8.71
C SER A 109 4.65 7.71 7.79
N ASP A 110 5.34 8.85 7.70
CA ASP A 110 6.65 8.92 7.06
C ASP A 110 6.68 8.38 5.62
N PHE A 111 5.70 8.81 4.81
CA PHE A 111 5.62 8.43 3.40
C PHE A 111 6.84 8.94 2.64
N ALA A 112 7.42 8.10 1.80
CA ALA A 112 8.54 8.50 0.96
C ALA A 112 8.55 7.76 -0.37
N TYR A 113 9.24 8.36 -1.33
CA TYR A 113 9.77 7.65 -2.47
C TYR A 113 11.16 7.10 -2.14
N GLU A 114 11.41 5.85 -2.49
CA GLU A 114 12.68 5.16 -2.29
C GLU A 114 13.03 4.29 -3.49
N ASN A 115 14.32 4.18 -3.81
CA ASN A 115 14.83 3.29 -4.87
C ASN A 115 16.07 2.49 -4.44
N GLY A 116 16.48 2.58 -3.17
CA GLY A 116 17.66 1.89 -2.63
C GLY A 116 19.03 2.41 -3.12
N PHE A 117 19.06 3.35 -4.06
CA PHE A 117 20.28 3.96 -4.58
C PHE A 117 20.50 5.38 -4.05
N GLU A 118 19.42 6.12 -3.86
CA GLU A 118 19.41 7.50 -3.40
C GLU A 118 18.78 7.60 -2.00
N PRO A 119 19.08 8.68 -1.24
CA PRO A 119 18.35 8.98 -0.03
C PRO A 119 16.84 9.06 -0.29
N GLU A 120 16.06 8.60 0.68
CA GLU A 120 14.60 8.67 0.61
C GLU A 120 14.11 10.10 0.38
N THR A 121 13.14 10.26 -0.53
CA THR A 121 12.50 11.54 -0.79
C THR A 121 11.16 11.58 -0.07
N LYS A 122 11.06 12.36 1.00
CA LYS A 122 9.84 12.46 1.81
C LYS A 122 8.68 13.03 1.00
N ILE A 123 7.54 12.37 1.08
CA ILE A 123 6.27 12.84 0.49
C ILE A 123 5.53 13.63 1.56
N THR A 124 5.51 14.95 1.40
CA THR A 124 4.84 15.85 2.35
C THR A 124 3.36 16.04 1.98
N GLY A 125 2.51 16.30 2.97
CA GLY A 125 1.07 16.50 2.76
C GLY A 125 0.22 15.23 2.75
N VAL A 126 0.82 14.06 2.99
CA VAL A 126 0.12 12.77 3.12
C VAL A 126 0.36 12.20 4.51
N GLY A 127 -0.73 11.87 5.21
CA GLY A 127 -0.68 11.34 6.57
C GLY A 127 -0.11 12.33 7.61
N PRO A 128 0.23 11.85 8.82
CA PRO A 128 0.04 10.47 9.27
C PRO A 128 -1.44 10.09 9.37
N PHE A 129 -1.73 8.81 9.23
CA PHE A 129 -3.07 8.24 9.42
C PHE A 129 -3.06 7.26 10.58
N ALA A 130 -4.13 7.24 11.37
CA ALA A 130 -4.31 6.32 12.48
C ALA A 130 -5.64 5.58 12.32
N PHE A 131 -5.55 4.26 12.17
CA PHE A 131 -6.68 3.39 11.94
C PHE A 131 -7.00 2.57 13.19
N ASP A 132 -8.28 2.27 13.38
CA ASP A 132 -8.69 1.17 14.26
C ASP A 132 -8.18 -0.15 13.66
N TRP A 133 -7.54 -0.98 14.48
CA TRP A 133 -6.88 -2.20 14.02
C TRP A 133 -7.86 -3.21 13.42
N SER A 134 -9.04 -3.36 14.00
CA SER A 134 -10.04 -4.31 13.53
C SER A 134 -10.65 -3.88 12.19
N ALA A 135 -10.95 -2.58 12.04
CA ALA A 135 -11.45 -2.00 10.80
C ALA A 135 -10.38 -2.03 9.69
N TYR A 136 -9.13 -1.77 10.04
CA TYR A 136 -7.98 -1.86 9.16
C TYR A 136 -7.80 -3.27 8.59
N LEU A 137 -7.78 -4.30 9.44
CA LEU A 137 -7.70 -5.70 8.97
C LEU A 137 -8.88 -6.09 8.08
N ALA A 138 -10.09 -5.62 8.42
CA ALA A 138 -11.28 -5.89 7.62
C ALA A 138 -11.20 -5.29 6.21
N ALA A 139 -10.45 -4.21 5.99
CA ALA A 139 -10.23 -3.66 4.64
C ALA A 139 -9.51 -4.68 3.73
N PHE A 140 -8.51 -5.39 4.24
CA PHE A 140 -7.76 -6.40 3.49
C PHE A 140 -8.56 -7.68 3.26
N SER A 141 -9.38 -8.11 4.23
CA SER A 141 -10.23 -9.30 4.05
C SER A 141 -11.28 -9.10 2.95
N ARG A 142 -11.80 -7.88 2.76
CA ARG A 142 -12.78 -7.58 1.71
C ARG A 142 -12.20 -7.70 0.29
N MET A 143 -10.90 -7.47 0.14
CA MET A 143 -10.19 -7.69 -1.13
C MET A 143 -10.23 -9.16 -1.57
N GLN A 144 -10.14 -10.09 -0.62
CA GLN A 144 -10.05 -11.54 -0.89
C GLN A 144 -11.39 -12.18 -1.27
N VAL A 145 -12.51 -11.50 -1.02
CA VAL A 145 -13.87 -12.01 -1.29
C VAL A 145 -14.39 -11.56 -2.66
N ALA A 146 -13.68 -10.66 -3.35
CA ALA A 146 -14.06 -10.20 -4.69
C ALA A 146 -13.65 -11.19 -5.81
N GLY A 147 -13.77 -12.50 -5.56
CA GLY A 147 -13.58 -13.58 -6.54
C GLY A 147 -14.89 -14.12 -7.05
#